data_AF-A0A0E4BK02-F1
#
_entry.id   AF-A0A0E4BK02-F1
#
_cell.length_a   1.000
_cell.length_b   1.000
_cell.length_c   1.000
_cell.angle_alpha   90.00
_cell.angle_beta   90.00
_cell.angle_gamma   90.00
#
_symmetry.space_group_name_H-M   'P 1'
#
loop_
_entity.id
_entity.type
_entity.pdbx_description
1 polymer ?
#
loop_
_entity_poly.entity_id
_entity_poly.type
_entity_poly.pdbx_seq_one_letter_code
_entity_poly.pdbx_strand_id
1 'polypeptide(L)' 'MKVVPSRSSEWVGAVTPQKPASAIIEIDRVSQVFQTSSRKDHLALSEISLTIAEGAFVSILGP' A
#
# COMPACT_ATOMS: atom_id res chain seq x y z
N MET A 1 -13.64 42.30 13.43
CA MET A 1 -13.50 40.82 13.50
C MET A 1 -14.83 40.19 13.09
N LYS A 2 -14.89 39.49 11.94
CA LYS A 2 -16.05 38.68 11.57
C LYS A 2 -15.84 37.29 12.15
N VAL A 3 -16.72 36.89 13.06
CA VAL A 3 -16.76 35.52 13.61
C VAL A 3 -17.45 34.63 12.59
N VAL A 4 -16.74 33.62 12.11
CA VAL A 4 -17.30 32.52 11.30
C VAL A 4 -17.77 31.42 12.24
N PRO A 5 -18.98 30.85 12.08
CA PRO A 5 -19.42 29.74 12.92
C PRO A 5 -18.72 28.45 12.48
N SER A 6 -18.07 27.79 13.43
CA SER A 6 -17.40 26.51 13.26
C SER A 6 -18.40 25.43 12.85
N ARG A 7 -18.10 24.73 11.76
CA ARG A 7 -18.87 23.58 11.28
C ARG A 7 -18.87 22.45 12.32
N SER A 8 -20.07 21.93 12.48
CA SER A 8 -20.55 20.79 13.26
C SER A 8 -19.66 19.56 13.24
N SER A 9 -19.45 19.02 14.44
CA SER A 9 -18.85 17.71 14.74
C SER A 9 -19.56 16.58 14.00
N GLU A 10 -18.87 15.96 13.06
CA GLU A 10 -19.33 14.75 12.40
C GLU A 10 -19.24 13.56 13.38
N TRP A 11 -20.36 12.85 13.51
CA TRP A 11 -20.47 11.59 14.24
C TRP A 11 -19.40 10.60 13.78
N VAL A 12 -18.50 10.20 14.68
CA VAL A 12 -17.75 8.96 14.56
C VAL A 12 -18.72 7.80 14.85
N GLY A 13 -19.39 7.34 13.79
CA GLY A 13 -20.13 6.08 13.81
C GLY A 13 -19.19 4.94 14.18
N ALA A 14 -19.62 4.08 15.10
CA ALA A 14 -18.85 2.94 15.58
C ALA A 14 -18.37 2.08 14.39
N VAL A 15 -17.06 1.87 14.30
CA VAL A 15 -16.44 1.02 13.28
C VAL A 15 -16.90 -0.41 13.54
N THR A 16 -17.71 -0.96 12.65
CA THR A 16 -18.06 -2.38 12.70
C THR A 16 -16.79 -3.21 12.52
N PRO A 17 -16.67 -4.39 13.19
CA PRO A 17 -15.54 -5.26 12.97
C PRO A 17 -15.57 -5.74 11.51
N GLN A 18 -14.67 -5.19 10.69
CA GLN A 18 -14.53 -5.59 9.31
C GLN A 18 -14.11 -7.07 9.28
N LYS A 19 -14.88 -7.91 8.57
CA LYS A 19 -14.47 -9.26 8.20
C LYS A 19 -13.04 -9.18 7.65
N PRO A 20 -12.10 -10.06 8.06
CA PRO A 20 -10.73 -10.01 7.54
C PRO A 20 -10.80 -9.97 6.02
N ALA A 21 -10.32 -8.85 5.47
CA ALA A 21 -10.41 -8.57 4.05
C ALA A 21 -9.59 -9.62 3.30
N SER A 22 -10.18 -10.21 2.27
CA SER A 22 -9.49 -11.20 1.44
C SER A 22 -8.25 -10.56 0.83
N ALA A 23 -7.16 -11.30 0.69
CA ALA A 23 -6.02 -10.85 -0.10
C ALA A 23 -6.47 -10.66 -1.56
N ILE A 24 -6.14 -9.50 -2.14
CA ILE A 24 -6.38 -9.22 -3.57
C ILE A 24 -5.08 -9.29 -4.38
N ILE A 25 -3.94 -9.02 -3.74
CA ILE A 25 -2.63 -9.10 -4.35
C ILE A 25 -1.77 -9.97 -3.44
N GLU A 26 -1.18 -10.99 -4.03
CA GLU A 26 -0.24 -11.88 -3.37
C GLU A 26 1.02 -11.96 -4.24
N ILE A 27 2.15 -11.66 -3.63
CA ILE A 27 3.48 -11.77 -4.20
C ILE A 27 4.21 -12.78 -3.32
N ASP A 28 4.57 -13.94 -3.89
CA ASP A 28 5.37 -14.96 -3.21
C ASP A 28 6.76 -15.00 -3.83
N ARG A 29 7.78 -14.68 -3.03
CA ARG A 29 9.22 -14.83 -3.33
C ARG A 29 9.61 -14.43 -4.75
N VAL A 30 9.14 -13.26 -5.17
CA VAL A 30 9.46 -12.73 -6.50
C VAL A 30 10.87 -12.13 -6.49
N SER A 31 11.70 -12.69 -7.36
CA SER A 31 13.03 -12.20 -7.70
C SER A 31 13.06 -11.77 -9.16
N GLN A 32 13.64 -10.61 -9.46
CA GLN A 32 13.70 -10.07 -10.82
C GLN A 32 15.08 -9.48 -11.11
N VAL A 33 15.65 -9.92 -12.23
CA VAL A 33 16.90 -9.40 -12.80
C VAL A 33 16.59 -8.67 -14.09
N PHE A 34 17.26 -7.55 -14.33
CA PHE A 34 17.24 -6.84 -15.61
C PHE A 34 18.63 -6.81 -16.23
N GLN A 35 18.71 -6.94 -17.55
CA GLN A 35 19.95 -6.68 -18.27
C GLN A 35 20.13 -5.18 -18.44
N THR A 36 21.26 -4.67 -17.96
CA THR A 36 21.62 -3.26 -18.17
C THR A 36 22.30 -3.07 -19.52
N SER A 37 22.36 -1.83 -19.99
CA SER A 37 23.09 -1.44 -21.21
C SER A 37 24.58 -1.84 -21.18
N SER A 38 25.16 -1.99 -19.99
CA SER A 38 26.53 -2.51 -19.80
C SER A 38 26.65 -4.04 -19.96
N ARG A 39 25.60 -4.73 -20.42
CA ARG A 39 25.47 -6.20 -20.48
C ARG A 39 25.66 -6.88 -19.12
N LYS A 40 25.59 -6.12 -18.01
CA LYS A 40 25.60 -6.67 -16.66
C LYS A 40 24.18 -6.93 -16.21
N ASP A 41 24.01 -8.10 -15.61
CA ASP A 41 22.80 -8.47 -14.89
C ASP A 41 22.68 -7.60 -13.63
N HIS A 42 21.52 -6.99 -13.44
CA HIS A 42 21.19 -6.17 -12.29
C HIS A 42 20.00 -6.77 -11.56
N LEU A 43 20.22 -7.23 -10.33
CA LEU A 43 19.16 -7.69 -9.44
C LEU A 43 18.34 -6.49 -8.97
N ALA A 44 17.10 -6.37 -9.44
CA ALA A 44 16.21 -5.26 -9.10
C ALA A 44 15.19 -5.62 -8.02
N LEU A 45 14.76 -6.87 -7.97
CA LEU A 45 13.93 -7.42 -6.88
C LEU A 45 14.59 -8.69 -6.38
N SER A 46 14.66 -8.86 -5.06
CA SER A 46 15.27 -10.02 -4.41
C SER A 46 14.32 -10.61 -3.39
N GLU A 47 13.74 -11.76 -3.70
CA GLU A 47 12.88 -12.56 -2.81
C GLU A 47 11.76 -11.75 -2.14
N ILE A 48 11.10 -10.89 -2.89
CA ILE A 48 10.03 -10.03 -2.37
C ILE A 48 8.77 -10.87 -2.14
N SER A 49 8.23 -10.81 -0.92
CA SER A 49 6.95 -11.42 -0.57
C SER A 49 6.04 -10.39 0.08
N LEU A 50 4.79 -10.28 -0.39
CA LEU A 50 3.82 -9.29 0.07
C LEU A 50 2.38 -9.79 -0.14
N THR A 51 1.52 -9.51 0.83
CA THR A 51 0.08 -9.74 0.70
C THR A 51 -0.66 -8.43 0.96
N ILE A 52 -1.50 -8.00 0.01
CA ILE A 52 -2.32 -6.79 0.12
C ILE A 52 -3.78 -7.21 0.18
N ALA A 53 -4.46 -6.77 1.23
CA ALA A 53 -5.86 -7.02 1.45
C ALA A 53 -6.77 -6.14 0.58
N GLU A 54 -8.00 -6.58 0.35
CA GLU A 54 -9.02 -5.83 -0.36
C GLU A 54 -9.27 -4.46 0.30
N GLY A 55 -9.28 -3.40 -0.52
CA GLY A 55 -9.49 -2.03 -0.04
C GLY A 55 -8.30 -1.41 0.68
N ALA A 56 -7.16 -2.10 0.78
CA ALA A 56 -5.97 -1.54 1.41
C ALA A 56 -5.36 -0.42 0.55
N PHE A 57 -5.10 0.72 1.17
CA PHE A 57 -4.30 1.79 0.57
C PHE A 57 -2.82 1.54 0.87
N VAL A 58 -2.01 1.38 -0.18
CA VAL A 58 -0.59 1.05 -0.07
C VAL A 58 0.26 2.08 -0.79
N SER A 59 1.37 2.48 -0.17
CA SER A 59 2.40 3.32 -0.78
C SER A 59 3.74 2.58 -0.74
N ILE A 60 4.45 2.60 -1.86
CA ILE A 60 5.80 2.04 -1.97
C ILE A 60 6.76 3.24 -1.94
N LEU A 61 7.62 3.27 -0.92
CA LEU A 61 8.61 4.34 -0.72
C LEU A 61 10.01 3.75 -0.85
N GLY A 62 10.94 4.55 -1.37
CA GLY A 62 12.34 4.17 -1.50
C GLY A 62 13.24 5.41 -1.42
N PRO A 63 14.57 5.19 -1.30
CA PRO A 63 15.57 6.22 -1.52
C PRO A 63 15.38 6.97 -2.85
#